data_AF-A0A3N5DKF7-F1
#
_entry.id   AF-A0A3N5DKF7-F1
#
_cell.length_a   1.000
_cell.length_b   1.000
_cell.length_c   1.000
_cell.angle_alpha   90.00
_cell.angle_beta   90.00
_cell.angle_gamma   90.00
#
_symmetry.space_group_name_H-M   'P 1'
#
loop_
_entity.id
_entity.type
_entity.pdbx_description
1 polymer ?
#
loop_
_entity_poly.entity_id
_entity_poly.type
_entity_poly.pdbx_seq_one_letter_code
_entity_poly.pdbx_strand_id
1 'polypeptide(L)'
;MNTKLTDSARNHAIRDAASIRQQLRVTEALNDETLFNALELGKRMLTARRNPAVAPHTGQAALIRLVEAQRKILSGSTDLFRVHDELSKVGIEVGVLDENGSTPQSGFSENTEVADFTAADA
;
A
#
# COMPACT_ATOMS: atom_id res chain seq x y z
N MET A 1 -11.58 11.18 -43.92
CA MET A 1 -10.75 12.03 -43.04
C MET A 1 -11.58 12.36 -41.79
N ASN A 2 -11.37 11.62 -40.70
CA ASN A 2 -12.13 11.78 -39.46
C ASN A 2 -11.19 11.54 -38.25
N THR A 3 -10.17 12.40 -38.11
CA THR A 3 -9.05 12.24 -37.17
C THR A 3 -9.28 12.88 -35.79
N LYS A 4 -10.30 13.75 -35.63
CA LYS A 4 -10.55 14.43 -34.35
C LYS A 4 -11.28 13.57 -33.30
N LEU A 5 -12.04 12.56 -33.71
CA LEU A 5 -12.71 11.64 -32.76
C LEU A 5 -11.74 10.63 -32.11
N THR A 6 -10.63 10.29 -32.78
CA THR A 6 -9.63 9.31 -32.29
C THR A 6 -8.62 9.92 -31.33
N ASP A 7 -8.19 11.16 -31.56
CA ASP A 7 -7.16 11.82 -30.73
C ASP A 7 -7.74 12.31 -29.40
N SER A 8 -9.00 12.76 -29.40
CA SER A 8 -9.69 13.16 -28.16
C SER A 8 -9.86 11.98 -27.21
N ALA A 9 -10.35 10.83 -27.69
CA ALA A 9 -10.51 9.63 -26.90
C ALA A 9 -9.18 9.12 -26.31
N ARG A 10 -8.10 9.14 -27.12
CA ARG A 10 -6.74 8.80 -26.66
C ARG A 10 -6.26 9.74 -25.56
N ASN A 11 -6.45 11.06 -25.72
CA ASN A 11 -6.06 12.05 -24.72
C ASN A 11 -6.88 11.95 -23.42
N HIS A 12 -8.13 11.50 -23.49
CA HIS A 12 -8.91 11.15 -22.31
C HIS A 12 -8.34 9.92 -21.60
N ALA A 13 -8.11 8.82 -22.32
CA ALA A 13 -7.54 7.60 -21.76
C ALA A 13 -6.18 7.82 -21.08
N ILE A 14 -5.29 8.63 -21.67
CA ILE A 14 -3.99 8.97 -21.07
C ILE A 14 -4.17 9.75 -19.75
N ARG A 15 -5.08 10.72 -19.73
CA ARG A 15 -5.37 11.51 -18.52
C ARG A 15 -5.98 10.65 -17.42
N ASP A 16 -6.91 9.76 -17.79
CA ASP A 16 -7.55 8.85 -16.85
C ASP A 16 -6.52 7.88 -16.26
N ALA A 17 -5.65 7.30 -17.08
CA ALA A 17 -4.56 6.42 -16.62
C ALA A 17 -3.56 7.14 -15.68
N ALA A 18 -3.24 8.40 -15.96
CA ALA A 18 -2.40 9.20 -15.06
C ALA A 18 -3.11 9.49 -13.72
N SER A 19 -4.39 9.86 -13.77
CA SER A 19 -5.21 10.11 -12.57
C SER A 19 -5.38 8.85 -11.71
N ILE A 20 -5.63 7.70 -12.33
CA ILE A 20 -5.78 6.42 -11.64
C ILE A 20 -4.48 6.04 -10.92
N ARG A 21 -3.32 6.15 -11.59
CA ARG A 21 -2.02 5.87 -10.95
C ARG A 21 -1.74 6.79 -9.77
N GLN A 22 -2.03 8.08 -9.91
CA GLN A 22 -1.87 9.02 -8.80
C GLN A 22 -2.79 8.63 -7.63
N GLN A 23 -4.05 8.31 -7.90
CA GLN A 23 -5.00 7.90 -6.88
C GLN A 23 -4.56 6.60 -6.19
N LEU A 24 -3.98 5.66 -6.93
CA LEU A 24 -3.49 4.41 -6.36
C LEU A 24 -2.34 4.65 -5.38
N ARG A 25 -1.35 5.47 -5.74
CA ARG A 25 -0.24 5.85 -4.82
C ARG A 25 -0.74 6.53 -3.56
N VAL A 26 -1.73 7.42 -3.70
CA VAL A 26 -2.38 8.05 -2.54
C VAL A 26 -3.07 7.00 -1.68
N THR A 27 -3.73 6.02 -2.28
CA THR A 27 -4.44 4.95 -1.57
C THR A 27 -3.46 4.02 -0.84
N GLU A 28 -2.33 3.67 -1.46
CA GLU A 28 -1.24 2.90 -0.83
C GLU A 28 -0.72 3.62 0.42
N ALA A 29 -0.38 4.92 0.30
CA ALA A 29 0.10 5.72 1.43
C ALA A 29 -0.93 5.84 2.56
N LEU A 30 -2.21 6.00 2.22
CA LEU A 30 -3.29 6.04 3.22
C LEU A 30 -3.50 4.68 3.92
N ASN A 31 -3.24 3.57 3.24
CA ASN A 31 -3.31 2.25 3.86
C ASN A 31 -2.18 2.04 4.87
N ASP A 32 -0.98 2.50 4.56
CA ASP A 32 0.17 2.49 5.48
C ASP A 32 -0.08 3.38 6.71
N GLU A 33 -0.63 4.58 6.51
CA GLU A 33 -1.06 5.45 7.62
C GLU A 33 -2.15 4.80 8.48
N THR A 34 -3.07 4.05 7.85
CA THR A 34 -4.10 3.29 8.57
C THR A 34 -3.48 2.20 9.44
N LEU A 35 -2.47 1.47 8.92
CA LEU A 35 -1.73 0.47 9.68
C LEU A 35 -0.96 1.10 10.84
N PHE A 36 -0.27 2.21 10.60
CA PHE A 36 0.45 2.97 11.63
C PHE A 36 -0.46 3.36 12.80
N ASN A 37 -1.62 3.95 12.49
CA ASN A 37 -2.60 4.35 13.51
C ASN A 37 -3.17 3.13 14.28
N ALA A 38 -3.41 2.01 13.60
CA ALA A 38 -3.87 0.77 14.25
C ALA A 38 -2.81 0.18 15.18
N LEU A 39 -1.52 0.28 14.83
CA LEU A 39 -0.40 -0.13 15.69
C LEU A 39 -0.27 0.76 16.93
N GLU A 40 -0.38 2.08 16.76
CA GLU A 40 -0.38 3.04 17.86
C GLU A 40 -1.54 2.79 18.85
N LEU A 41 -2.73 2.41 18.35
CA LEU A 41 -3.83 1.97 19.20
C LEU A 41 -3.45 0.71 20.02
N GLY A 42 -2.82 -0.28 19.40
CA GLY A 42 -2.36 -1.50 20.08
C GLY A 42 -1.33 -1.21 21.17
N LYS A 43 -0.37 -0.33 20.89
CA LYS A 43 0.61 0.16 21.87
C LYS A 43 -0.07 0.81 23.08
N ARG A 44 -1.08 1.65 22.86
CA ARG A 44 -1.85 2.29 23.94
C ARG A 44 -2.59 1.26 24.79
N MET A 45 -3.23 0.27 24.17
CA MET A 45 -3.92 -0.82 24.88
C MET A 45 -2.96 -1.65 25.76
N LEU A 46 -1.78 -1.99 25.22
CA LEU A 46 -0.77 -2.72 25.98
C LEU A 46 -0.17 -1.88 27.11
N THR A 47 0.04 -0.58 26.87
CA THR A 47 0.53 0.35 27.90
C THR A 47 -0.48 0.46 29.04
N ALA A 48 -1.78 0.55 28.74
CA ALA A 48 -2.83 0.58 29.76
C ALA A 48 -2.84 -0.70 30.63
N ARG A 49 -2.55 -1.87 30.05
CA ARG A 49 -2.44 -3.15 30.78
C ARG A 49 -1.26 -3.22 31.74
N ARG A 50 -0.27 -2.33 31.62
CA ARG A 50 0.84 -2.24 32.58
C ARG A 50 0.43 -1.62 33.92
N ASN A 51 -0.76 -1.02 34.02
CA ASN A 51 -1.28 -0.51 35.28
C ASN A 51 -1.57 -1.68 36.24
N PRO A 52 -0.93 -1.76 37.42
CA PRO A 52 -1.14 -2.85 38.39
C PRO A 52 -2.59 -2.98 38.88
N ALA A 53 -3.39 -1.92 38.78
CA ALA A 53 -4.82 -1.93 39.12
C ALA A 53 -5.69 -2.59 38.05
N VAL A 54 -5.14 -2.90 36.87
CA VAL A 54 -5.86 -3.54 35.76
C VAL A 54 -5.52 -5.03 35.73
N ALA A 55 -6.54 -5.89 35.79
CA ALA A 55 -6.32 -7.32 35.71
C ALA A 55 -5.66 -7.70 34.36
N PRO A 56 -4.67 -8.60 34.32
CA PRO A 56 -3.90 -8.90 33.11
C PRO A 56 -4.73 -9.32 31.90
N HIS A 57 -5.87 -9.99 32.12
CA HIS A 57 -6.76 -10.48 31.06
C HIS A 57 -7.70 -9.39 30.49
N THR A 58 -7.75 -8.21 31.12
CA THR A 58 -8.60 -7.10 30.68
C THR A 58 -8.27 -6.71 29.25
N GLY A 59 -9.29 -6.67 28.39
CA GLY A 59 -9.14 -6.26 26.99
C GLY A 59 -8.50 -7.30 26.06
N GLN A 60 -8.23 -8.54 26.53
CA GLN A 60 -7.61 -9.59 25.72
C GLN A 60 -8.38 -9.86 24.41
N ALA A 61 -9.70 -10.00 24.50
CA ALA A 61 -10.56 -10.25 23.33
C ALA A 61 -10.59 -9.07 22.34
N ALA A 62 -10.35 -7.84 22.82
CA ALA A 62 -10.23 -6.66 21.98
C ALA A 62 -8.86 -6.59 21.29
N LEU A 63 -7.78 -6.93 22.00
CA LEU A 63 -6.44 -7.01 21.41
C LEU A 63 -6.35 -8.03 20.29
N ILE A 64 -6.94 -9.22 20.47
CA ILE A 64 -7.00 -10.25 19.42
C ILE A 64 -7.69 -9.69 18.17
N ARG A 65 -8.84 -9.05 18.32
CA ARG A 65 -9.58 -8.42 17.21
C ARG A 65 -8.80 -7.29 16.54
N LEU A 66 -8.06 -6.51 17.31
CA LEU A 66 -7.21 -5.44 16.77
C LEU A 66 -6.05 -6.01 15.94
N VAL A 67 -5.40 -7.06 16.42
CA VAL A 67 -4.34 -7.75 15.66
C VAL A 67 -4.88 -8.36 14.37
N GLU A 68 -6.07 -8.97 14.42
CA GLU A 68 -6.74 -9.44 13.20
C GLU A 68 -7.05 -8.30 12.22
N ALA A 69 -7.46 -7.13 12.71
CA ALA A 69 -7.69 -5.96 11.88
C ALA A 69 -6.39 -5.45 11.24
N GLN A 70 -5.29 -5.35 12.01
CA GLN A 70 -3.96 -4.98 11.51
C GLN A 70 -3.49 -5.94 10.40
N ARG A 71 -3.69 -7.25 10.59
CA ARG A 71 -3.36 -8.25 9.56
C ARG A 71 -4.16 -8.05 8.28
N LYS A 72 -5.45 -7.69 8.38
CA LYS A 72 -6.29 -7.40 7.21
C LYS A 72 -5.83 -6.16 6.47
N ILE A 73 -5.44 -5.09 7.19
CA ILE A 73 -4.89 -3.87 6.59
C ILE A 73 -3.60 -4.19 5.83
N LEU A 74 -2.68 -4.96 6.43
CA LEU A 74 -1.43 -5.39 5.79
C LEU A 74 -1.68 -6.26 4.53
N SER A 75 -2.65 -7.17 4.62
CA SER A 75 -3.06 -7.97 3.44
C SER A 75 -3.59 -7.06 2.34
N GLY A 76 -4.36 -6.04 2.70
CA GLY A 76 -4.82 -4.98 1.80
C GLY A 76 -3.68 -4.22 1.11
N SER A 77 -2.57 -3.89 1.80
CA SER A 77 -1.38 -3.29 1.15
C SER A 77 -0.85 -4.18 0.04
N THR A 78 -0.78 -5.49 0.27
CA THR A 78 -0.31 -6.46 -0.74
C THR A 78 -1.23 -6.49 -1.95
N ASP A 79 -2.54 -6.44 -1.73
CA ASP A 79 -3.52 -6.43 -2.82
C ASP A 79 -3.47 -5.11 -3.61
N LEU A 80 -3.23 -3.97 -2.95
CA LEU A 80 -3.00 -2.69 -3.63
C LEU A 80 -1.76 -2.72 -4.52
N PHE A 81 -0.64 -3.31 -4.05
CA PHE A 81 0.56 -3.47 -4.89
C PHE A 81 0.31 -4.35 -6.11
N ARG A 82 -0.55 -5.37 -6.00
CA ARG A 82 -0.95 -6.20 -7.15
C ARG A 82 -1.82 -5.42 -8.13
N VAL A 83 -2.76 -4.62 -7.64
CA VAL A 83 -3.56 -3.72 -8.49
C VAL A 83 -2.65 -2.73 -9.22
N HIS A 84 -1.60 -2.24 -8.56
CA HIS A 84 -0.59 -1.38 -9.17
C HIS A 84 0.13 -2.09 -10.33
N ASP A 85 0.63 -3.30 -10.10
CA ASP A 85 1.30 -4.10 -11.12
C ASP A 85 0.40 -4.37 -12.33
N GLU A 86 -0.85 -4.80 -12.11
CA GLU A 86 -1.82 -5.04 -13.17
C GLU A 86 -2.16 -3.77 -13.96
N LEU A 87 -2.33 -2.63 -13.30
CA LEU A 87 -2.58 -1.36 -13.98
C LEU A 87 -1.37 -0.85 -14.77
N SER A 88 -0.14 -1.13 -14.32
CA SER A 88 1.07 -0.86 -15.09
C SER A 88 1.11 -1.67 -16.38
N LYS A 89 0.78 -2.97 -16.33
CA LYS A 89 0.69 -3.84 -17.51
C LYS A 89 -0.34 -3.31 -18.51
N VAL A 90 -1.54 -2.99 -18.03
CA VAL A 90 -2.59 -2.39 -18.88
C VAL A 90 -2.09 -1.10 -19.52
N GLY A 91 -1.40 -0.24 -18.78
CA GLY A 91 -0.83 1.01 -19.29
C GLY A 91 0.16 0.81 -20.44
N ILE A 92 0.97 -0.26 -20.38
CA ILE A 92 1.89 -0.66 -21.47
C ILE A 92 1.08 -1.19 -22.66
N GLU A 93 0.14 -2.09 -22.44
CA GLU A 93 -0.69 -2.69 -23.49
C GLU A 93 -1.47 -1.65 -24.30
N VAL A 94 -1.99 -0.62 -23.65
CA VAL A 94 -2.73 0.46 -24.33
C VAL A 94 -1.82 1.55 -24.92
N GLY A 95 -0.50 1.39 -24.82
CA GLY A 95 0.50 2.32 -25.35
C GLY A 95 0.55 3.67 -24.65
N VAL A 96 0.10 3.72 -23.38
CA VAL A 96 0.12 4.93 -22.54
C VAL A 96 1.42 5.01 -21.74
N LEU A 97 2.04 3.86 -21.43
CA LEU A 97 3.32 3.74 -20.71
C LEU A 97 4.38 3.14 -21.61
N ASP A 98 5.63 3.50 -21.34
CA ASP A 98 6.80 2.82 -21.89
C ASP A 98 7.20 1.63 -21.00
N GLU A 99 7.98 0.72 -21.57
CA GLU A 99 8.45 -0.50 -20.90
C GLU A 99 9.31 -0.19 -19.66
N ASN A 100 9.94 0.99 -19.63
CA ASN A 100 10.84 1.47 -18.56
C ASN A 100 10.12 2.23 -17.43
N GLY A 101 8.85 2.60 -17.59
CA GLY A 101 8.03 3.31 -16.60
C GLY A 101 7.39 2.41 -15.54
N SER A 102 7.71 1.11 -15.57
CA SER A 102 7.21 0.11 -14.65
C SER A 102 7.87 0.25 -13.28
N THR A 103 7.04 0.47 -12.26
CA THR A 103 7.40 0.15 -10.87
C THR A 103 8.00 -1.26 -10.84
N PRO A 104 9.12 -1.51 -10.13
CA PRO A 104 9.72 -2.83 -10.07
C PRO A 104 8.67 -3.90 -9.74
N GLN A 105 8.73 -5.01 -10.45
CA GLN A 105 7.74 -6.08 -10.38
C GLN A 105 7.70 -6.68 -8.95
N SER A 106 6.74 -6.21 -8.16
CA SER A 106 6.50 -6.52 -6.75
C SER A 106 7.59 -6.06 -5.76
N GLY A 107 7.17 -5.70 -4.55
CA GLY A 107 8.07 -5.54 -3.38
C GLY A 107 8.75 -6.84 -2.90
N PHE A 108 8.70 -7.89 -3.72
CA PHE A 108 9.40 -9.17 -3.56
C PHE A 108 10.33 -9.46 -4.75
N SER A 109 10.80 -8.44 -5.48
CA SER A 109 11.83 -8.70 -6.48
C SER A 109 13.02 -9.36 -5.77
N GLU A 110 13.35 -10.59 -6.18
CA GLU A 110 14.40 -11.45 -5.61
C GLU A 110 15.81 -10.83 -5.70
N ASN A 111 15.92 -9.59 -6.18
CA ASN A 111 17.16 -8.83 -6.35
C ASN A 111 17.21 -7.54 -5.51
N THR A 112 16.44 -7.46 -4.42
CA THR A 112 16.73 -6.45 -3.40
C THR A 112 18.02 -6.87 -2.71
N GLU A 113 19.16 -6.32 -3.12
CA GLU A 113 20.30 -6.20 -2.22
C GLU A 113 19.77 -5.51 -0.97
N VAL A 114 19.56 -6.31 0.08
CA VAL A 114 19.29 -5.80 1.41
C VAL A 114 20.46 -4.89 1.74
N ALA A 115 20.22 -3.58 1.71
CA ALA A 115 21.17 -2.63 2.24
C ALA A 115 21.46 -3.08 3.67
N ASP A 116 22.70 -3.49 3.89
CA ASP A 116 23.20 -3.93 5.17
C ASP A 116 23.01 -2.78 6.16
N PHE A 117 21.93 -2.84 6.94
CA PHE A 117 21.74 -1.99 8.09
C PHE A 117 22.65 -2.53 9.19
N THR A 118 23.96 -2.38 9.00
CA THR A 118 24.90 -2.46 10.10
C THR A 118 24.56 -1.31 11.02
N ALA A 119 24.09 -1.69 12.21
CA ALA A 119 23.86 -0.79 13.31
C ALA A 119 25.11 0.05 13.56
N ALA A 120 25.08 1.31 13.14
CA ALA A 120 25.97 2.33 13.62
C ALA A 120 25.24 3.14 14.70
N ASP A 121 25.85 3.11 15.88
CA ASP A 121 25.69 3.98 17.04
C ASP A 121 24.64 3.57 18.09
N ALA A 122 25.11 2.64 18.93
CA ALA A 122 24.78 2.56 20.35
C ALA A 122 25.53 3.63 21.15
#